data_AF-A0A7W6M4N8-F1
#
_entry.id   AF-A0A7W6M4N8-F1
#
_cell.length_a   1.000
_cell.length_b   1.000
_cell.length_c   1.000
_cell.angle_alpha   90.00
_cell.angle_beta   90.00
_cell.angle_gamma   90.00
#
_symmetry.space_group_name_H-M   'P 1'
#
loop_
_entity.id
_entity.type
_entity.pdbx_description
1 polymer ?
#
loop_
_entity_poly.entity_id
_entity_poly.type
_entity_poly.pdbx_seq_one_letter_code
_entity_poly.pdbx_strand_id
1 'polypeptide(L)'
;MRDTPDPSELPLILLEWYDVHAREMPWRVGPKARKEGMRPDPYRIWMSEIMLQQTTVATVRDYFQRFVARWPTVRDLAAAEDADVMGEWAGLGYYARARNLLKCARTVVADHDGVFPADHDALLKLPGIGPYTAAAVSSIAFDLPFTVLDSNVERVMARLYDIHTPLPAAKPELMARADALTPTLRPGDYAQAVMDLGATICSPKSPACGICPWRDPCAARRAGTQTELPKKTPKKAKPVRHGTVYLAQRDDGAWLLETRPEKGLLGGMLGWPGSEWIDVTSDLPQGTPPVKAEWDTIAGEVRHTFTHFHLVLKVMITKVARDAEPTTGHFIPPSGFRPSDLPTVMRKAFDLSQG
;
A
#
# COMPACT_ATOMS: atom_id res chain seq x y z
N MET A 1 -37.73 5.79 25.42
CA MET A 1 -36.77 6.69 24.75
C MET A 1 -35.45 6.41 25.47
N ARG A 2 -34.53 5.63 24.89
CA ARG A 2 -33.21 5.49 25.53
C ARG A 2 -32.46 6.78 25.23
N ASP A 3 -31.97 7.44 26.26
CA ASP A 3 -31.17 8.65 26.14
C ASP A 3 -30.02 8.40 25.16
N THR A 4 -29.76 9.38 24.30
CA THR A 4 -28.60 9.29 23.40
C THR A 4 -27.36 9.33 24.30
N PRO A 5 -26.45 8.33 24.21
CA PRO A 5 -25.29 8.29 25.09
C PRO A 5 -24.47 9.57 24.94
N ASP A 6 -23.88 10.03 26.05
CA ASP A 6 -23.00 11.19 26.05
C ASP A 6 -21.84 10.90 25.07
N PRO A 7 -21.46 11.85 24.18
CA PRO A 7 -20.30 11.70 23.30
C PRO A 7 -19.02 11.20 23.99
N SER A 8 -18.84 11.51 25.29
CA SER A 8 -17.72 11.04 26.11
C SER A 8 -17.74 9.53 26.39
N GLU A 9 -18.88 8.85 26.27
CA GLU A 9 -19.03 7.40 26.48
C GLU A 9 -18.77 6.58 25.21
N LEU A 10 -18.77 7.21 24.02
CA LEU A 10 -18.61 6.52 22.74
C LEU A 10 -17.31 5.68 22.65
N PRO A 11 -16.15 6.16 23.12
CA PRO A 11 -14.93 5.38 23.07
C PRO A 11 -15.03 4.11 23.93
N LEU A 12 -15.64 4.20 25.11
CA LEU A 12 -15.83 3.06 26.00
C LEU A 12 -16.77 2.01 25.39
N ILE A 13 -17.92 2.45 24.87
CA ILE A 13 -18.88 1.57 24.17
C ILE A 13 -18.20 0.80 23.03
N LEU A 14 -17.33 1.49 22.28
CA LEU A 14 -16.60 0.85 21.19
C LEU A 14 -15.53 -0.14 21.69
N LEU A 15 -14.82 0.20 22.77
CA LEU A 15 -13.83 -0.70 23.39
C LEU A 15 -14.49 -1.97 23.95
N GLU A 16 -15.68 -1.87 24.54
CA GLU A 16 -16.45 -3.03 24.99
C GLU A 16 -16.85 -3.94 23.83
N TRP A 17 -17.31 -3.35 22.72
CA TRP A 17 -17.56 -4.10 21.50
C TRP A 17 -16.28 -4.78 20.97
N TYR A 18 -15.15 -4.07 20.98
CA TYR A 18 -13.87 -4.59 20.51
C TYR A 18 -13.35 -5.74 21.37
N ASP A 19 -13.56 -5.69 22.69
CA ASP A 19 -13.16 -6.76 23.62
C ASP A 19 -13.77 -8.13 23.28
N VAL A 20 -14.93 -8.13 22.61
CA VAL A 20 -15.64 -9.34 22.19
C VAL A 20 -15.43 -9.65 20.70
N HIS A 21 -15.32 -8.63 19.85
CA HIS A 21 -15.39 -8.77 18.39
C HIS A 21 -14.08 -8.46 17.65
N ALA A 22 -12.98 -8.19 18.35
CA ALA A 22 -11.68 -7.91 17.74
C ALA A 22 -11.28 -9.01 16.74
N ARG A 23 -10.89 -8.59 15.53
CA ARG A 23 -10.40 -9.54 14.52
C ARG A 23 -8.99 -10.00 14.82
N GLU A 24 -8.76 -11.30 14.66
CA GLU A 24 -7.43 -11.89 14.75
C GLU A 24 -6.62 -11.66 13.47
N MET A 25 -5.42 -11.10 13.64
CA MET A 25 -4.45 -10.90 12.56
C MET A 25 -3.03 -11.19 13.08
N PRO A 26 -2.11 -11.70 12.25
CA PRO A 26 -0.78 -12.12 12.70
C PRO A 26 0.10 -11.01 13.29
N TRP A 27 -0.20 -9.76 12.97
CA TRP A 27 0.50 -8.57 13.47
C TRP A 27 -0.17 -7.93 14.69
N ARG A 28 -1.39 -8.34 15.07
CA ARG A 28 -2.13 -7.74 16.18
C ARG A 28 -1.96 -8.53 17.46
N VAL A 29 -1.88 -7.81 18.57
CA VAL A 29 -2.13 -8.36 19.91
C VAL A 29 -3.54 -7.95 20.29
N GLY A 30 -4.46 -8.92 20.31
CA GLY A 30 -5.87 -8.67 20.61
C GLY A 30 -6.12 -8.27 22.07
N PRO A 31 -7.31 -7.73 22.40
CA PRO A 31 -7.62 -7.18 23.71
C PRO A 31 -7.46 -8.21 24.85
N LYS A 32 -7.80 -9.48 24.61
CA LYS A 32 -7.58 -10.56 25.58
C LYS A 32 -6.09 -10.72 25.93
N ALA A 33 -5.22 -10.85 24.91
CA ALA A 33 -3.79 -10.98 25.11
C ALA A 33 -3.18 -9.72 25.75
N ARG A 34 -3.70 -8.52 25.44
CA ARG A 34 -3.27 -7.28 26.11
C ARG A 34 -3.62 -7.27 27.60
N LYS A 35 -4.81 -7.75 27.98
CA LYS A 35 -5.21 -7.93 29.39
C LYS A 35 -4.32 -8.93 30.14
N GLU A 36 -3.79 -9.92 29.43
CA GLU A 36 -2.80 -10.90 29.94
C GLU A 36 -1.36 -10.35 30.01
N GLY A 37 -1.15 -9.07 29.66
CA GLY A 37 0.14 -8.40 29.76
C GLY A 37 0.95 -8.38 28.47
N MET A 38 0.49 -9.02 27.39
CA MET A 38 1.18 -8.96 26.10
C MET A 38 1.15 -7.54 25.54
N ARG A 39 2.27 -7.11 24.94
CA ARG A 39 2.39 -5.80 24.28
C ARG A 39 2.60 -6.00 22.78
N PRO A 40 2.00 -5.16 21.92
CA PRO A 40 2.28 -5.17 20.51
C PRO A 40 3.74 -4.82 20.25
N ASP A 41 4.38 -5.58 19.37
CA ASP A 41 5.75 -5.31 18.93
C ASP A 41 5.75 -4.18 17.88
N PRO A 42 6.40 -3.04 18.13
CA PRO A 42 6.47 -1.93 17.18
C PRO A 42 7.00 -2.33 15.79
N TYR A 43 7.95 -3.26 15.71
CA TYR A 43 8.50 -3.74 14.44
C TYR A 43 7.43 -4.43 13.59
N ARG A 44 6.63 -5.31 14.24
CA ARG A 44 5.53 -6.04 13.59
C ARG A 44 4.40 -5.10 13.18
N ILE A 45 4.03 -4.17 14.06
CA ILE A 45 2.99 -3.17 13.76
C ILE A 45 3.40 -2.32 12.57
N TRP A 46 4.57 -1.69 12.62
CA TRP A 46 5.10 -0.87 11.55
C TRP A 46 5.16 -1.63 10.22
N MET A 47 5.73 -2.84 10.20
CA MET A 47 5.82 -3.65 8.99
C MET A 47 4.44 -3.93 8.39
N SER A 48 3.46 -4.30 9.23
CA SER A 48 2.10 -4.56 8.77
C SER A 48 1.44 -3.30 8.19
N GLU A 49 1.64 -2.13 8.81
CA GLU A 49 1.08 -0.87 8.33
C GLU A 49 1.68 -0.47 6.97
N ILE A 50 2.98 -0.70 6.75
CA ILE A 50 3.60 -0.48 5.44
C ILE A 50 3.03 -1.45 4.38
N MET A 51 2.86 -2.73 4.73
CA MET A 51 2.29 -3.73 3.83
C MET A 51 0.82 -3.44 3.49
N LEU A 52 0.02 -2.95 4.43
CA LEU A 52 -1.41 -2.66 4.25
C LEU A 52 -1.68 -1.42 3.41
N GLN A 53 -0.68 -0.59 3.12
CA GLN A 53 -0.83 0.54 2.20
C GLN A 53 -1.28 0.06 0.82
N GLN A 54 -2.52 0.38 0.44
CA GLN A 54 -3.14 0.01 -0.84
C GLN A 54 -3.13 -1.51 -1.13
N THR A 55 -3.05 -2.34 -0.09
CA THR A 55 -3.07 -3.81 -0.20
C THR A 55 -4.11 -4.38 0.77
N THR A 56 -4.78 -5.48 0.40
CA THR A 56 -5.84 -6.06 1.24
C THR A 56 -5.28 -6.86 2.40
N VAL A 57 -6.01 -6.95 3.52
CA VAL A 57 -5.64 -7.76 4.69
C VAL A 57 -5.41 -9.24 4.30
N ALA A 58 -6.25 -9.78 3.41
CA ALA A 58 -6.12 -11.16 2.95
C ALA A 58 -4.78 -11.41 2.24
N THR A 59 -4.37 -10.50 1.34
CA THR A 59 -3.06 -10.60 0.68
C THR A 59 -1.91 -10.39 1.66
N VAL A 60 -2.01 -9.42 2.58
CA VAL A 60 -0.91 -9.11 3.51
C VAL A 60 -0.66 -10.23 4.51
N ARG A 61 -1.68 -11.01 4.91
CA ARG A 61 -1.57 -12.08 5.91
C ARG A 61 -0.39 -13.03 5.62
N ASP A 62 -0.34 -13.60 4.42
CA ASP A 62 0.66 -14.61 4.06
C ASP A 62 2.04 -13.97 3.90
N TYR A 63 2.13 -12.79 3.30
CA TYR A 63 3.41 -12.08 3.14
C TYR A 63 3.99 -11.69 4.49
N PHE A 64 3.18 -11.12 5.38
CA PHE A 64 3.62 -10.74 6.72
C PHE A 64 4.20 -11.94 7.47
N GLN A 65 3.52 -13.09 7.45
CA GLN A 65 4.00 -14.31 8.11
C GLN A 65 5.35 -14.78 7.58
N ARG A 66 5.55 -14.78 6.24
CA ARG A 66 6.85 -15.15 5.66
C ARG A 66 7.94 -14.14 6.00
N PHE A 67 7.64 -12.84 5.94
CA PHE A 67 8.58 -11.77 6.29
C PHE A 67 9.06 -11.88 7.73
N VAL A 68 8.16 -12.02 8.70
CA VAL A 68 8.56 -12.12 10.12
C VAL A 68 9.16 -13.48 10.49
N ALA A 69 8.93 -14.52 9.68
CA ALA A 69 9.65 -15.78 9.85
C ALA A 69 11.09 -15.69 9.34
N ARG A 70 11.31 -14.98 8.22
CA ARG A 70 12.64 -14.80 7.61
C ARG A 70 13.48 -13.74 8.32
N TRP A 71 12.84 -12.66 8.77
CA TRP A 71 13.46 -11.55 9.51
C TRP A 71 12.68 -11.29 10.81
N PRO A 72 12.93 -12.09 11.87
CA PRO A 72 12.18 -12.02 13.12
C PRO A 72 12.28 -10.68 13.85
N THR A 73 13.41 -9.97 13.71
CA THR A 73 13.65 -8.67 14.34
C THR A 73 13.97 -7.59 13.30
N VAL A 74 13.88 -6.32 13.71
CA VAL A 74 14.31 -5.20 12.87
C VAL A 74 15.80 -5.26 12.53
N ARG A 75 16.62 -5.87 13.40
CA ARG A 75 18.07 -6.07 13.15
C ARG A 75 18.30 -7.08 12.04
N ASP A 76 17.53 -8.17 12.03
CA ASP A 76 17.60 -9.17 10.96
C ASP A 76 17.19 -8.57 9.61
N LEU A 77 16.11 -7.76 9.60
CA LEU A 77 15.68 -7.07 8.39
C LEU A 77 16.70 -6.04 7.92
N ALA A 78 17.29 -5.26 8.84
CA ALA A 78 18.28 -4.25 8.50
C ALA A 78 19.56 -4.84 7.89
N ALA A 79 19.97 -6.03 8.37
CA ALA A 79 21.13 -6.78 7.88
C ALA A 79 20.87 -7.53 6.56
N ALA A 80 19.61 -7.60 6.11
CA ALA A 80 19.27 -8.28 4.88
C ALA A 80 19.83 -7.58 3.63
N GLU A 81 20.19 -8.38 2.63
CA GLU A 81 20.52 -7.89 1.30
C GLU A 81 19.27 -7.30 0.62
N ASP A 82 19.44 -6.19 -0.10
CA ASP A 82 18.34 -5.51 -0.78
C ASP A 82 17.56 -6.46 -1.72
N ALA A 83 18.30 -7.30 -2.46
CA ALA A 83 17.71 -8.26 -3.40
C ALA A 83 16.81 -9.30 -2.71
N ASP A 84 17.16 -9.75 -1.51
CA ASP A 84 16.37 -10.71 -0.75
C ASP A 84 15.04 -10.11 -0.30
N VAL A 85 15.07 -8.86 0.19
CA VAL A 85 13.86 -8.14 0.61
C VAL A 85 12.96 -7.84 -0.58
N MET A 86 13.53 -7.44 -1.72
CA MET A 86 12.75 -7.21 -2.94
C MET A 86 12.13 -8.50 -3.47
N GLY A 87 12.88 -9.62 -3.40
CA GLY A 87 12.39 -10.95 -3.77
C GLY A 87 11.21 -11.40 -2.92
N GLU A 88 11.30 -11.25 -1.60
CA GLU A 88 10.20 -11.60 -0.69
C GLU A 88 8.98 -10.69 -0.84
N TRP A 89 9.20 -9.41 -1.19
CA TRP A 89 8.13 -8.43 -1.46
C TRP A 89 7.46 -8.64 -2.82
N ALA A 90 8.04 -9.47 -3.69
CA ALA A 90 7.56 -9.63 -5.06
C ALA A 90 6.09 -10.07 -5.08
N GLY A 91 5.25 -9.31 -5.79
CA GLY A 91 3.80 -9.55 -5.86
C GLY A 91 2.94 -8.64 -4.95
N LEU A 92 3.49 -7.99 -3.92
CA LEU A 92 2.74 -6.99 -3.12
C LEU A 92 2.55 -5.65 -3.84
N GLY A 93 3.34 -5.39 -4.88
CA GLY A 93 3.32 -4.12 -5.62
C GLY A 93 3.88 -2.95 -4.81
N TYR A 94 3.99 -1.78 -5.47
CA TYR A 94 4.54 -0.55 -4.88
C TYR A 94 5.90 -0.76 -4.17
N TYR A 95 6.91 -1.25 -4.89
CA TYR A 95 8.19 -1.68 -4.30
C TYR A 95 9.00 -0.53 -3.67
N ALA A 96 8.65 0.72 -3.95
CA ALA A 96 9.16 1.85 -3.17
C ALA A 96 8.87 1.68 -1.66
N ARG A 97 7.76 1.02 -1.29
CA ARG A 97 7.47 0.65 0.10
C ARG A 97 8.50 -0.32 0.65
N ALA A 98 8.87 -1.37 -0.09
CA ALA A 98 9.88 -2.34 0.34
C ALA A 98 11.25 -1.67 0.54
N ARG A 99 11.66 -0.80 -0.38
CA ARG A 99 12.93 -0.06 -0.25
C ARG A 99 12.93 0.88 0.94
N ASN A 100 11.84 1.63 1.12
CA ASN A 100 11.70 2.51 2.28
C ASN A 100 11.61 1.71 3.59
N LEU A 101 10.97 0.54 3.58
CA LEU A 101 10.92 -0.39 4.71
C LEU A 101 12.34 -0.79 5.12
N LEU A 102 13.15 -1.29 4.18
CA LEU A 102 14.53 -1.70 4.46
C LEU A 102 15.40 -0.51 4.91
N LYS A 103 15.30 0.64 4.23
CA LYS A 103 15.99 1.87 4.62
C LYS A 103 15.64 2.28 6.05
N CYS A 104 14.36 2.25 6.41
CA CYS A 104 13.88 2.58 7.74
C CYS A 104 14.39 1.58 8.79
N ALA A 105 14.37 0.27 8.50
CA ALA A 105 14.93 -0.73 9.41
C ALA A 105 16.41 -0.43 9.72
N ARG A 106 17.20 -0.12 8.67
CA ARG A 106 18.60 0.29 8.81
C ARG A 106 18.77 1.57 9.65
N THR A 107 17.92 2.58 9.42
CA THR A 107 17.91 3.81 10.24
C THR A 107 17.56 3.52 11.71
N VAL A 108 16.57 2.67 11.99
CA VAL A 108 16.21 2.29 13.36
C VAL A 108 17.36 1.59 14.06
N VAL A 109 18.11 0.73 13.35
CA VAL A 109 19.29 0.08 13.93
C VAL A 109 20.42 1.06 14.18
N ALA A 110 20.73 1.92 13.20
CA ALA A 110 21.85 2.86 13.30
C ALA A 110 21.62 3.98 14.31
N ASP A 111 20.44 4.59 14.29
CA ASP A 111 20.17 5.85 15.00
C ASP A 111 19.37 5.63 16.30
N HIS A 112 18.75 4.46 16.48
CA HIS A 112 17.89 4.13 17.61
C HIS A 112 18.20 2.76 18.24
N ASP A 113 19.39 2.21 18.00
CA ASP A 113 19.86 0.92 18.54
C ASP A 113 18.85 -0.23 18.39
N GLY A 114 18.20 -0.29 17.23
CA GLY A 114 17.26 -1.36 16.89
C GLY A 114 15.94 -1.31 17.66
N VAL A 115 15.63 -0.18 18.31
CA VAL A 115 14.38 0.04 19.04
C VAL A 115 13.60 1.17 18.38
N PHE A 116 12.36 0.91 17.99
CA PHE A 116 11.50 1.99 17.49
C PHE A 116 11.25 3.01 18.60
N PRO A 117 11.38 4.32 18.31
CA PRO A 117 11.17 5.34 19.33
C PRO A 117 9.69 5.38 19.74
N ALA A 118 9.42 5.38 21.05
CA ALA A 118 8.10 5.61 21.62
C ALA A 118 7.76 7.11 21.65
N ASP A 119 7.98 7.80 20.53
CA ASP A 119 7.78 9.23 20.35
C ASP A 119 7.31 9.51 18.93
N HIS A 120 6.21 10.26 18.79
CA HIS A 120 5.55 10.49 17.51
C HIS A 120 6.41 11.31 16.54
N ASP A 121 7.07 12.36 17.05
CA ASP A 121 7.88 13.26 16.23
C ASP A 121 9.17 12.57 15.76
N ALA A 122 9.72 11.65 16.56
CA ALA A 122 10.80 10.76 16.16
C ALA A 122 10.36 9.75 15.11
N LEU A 123 9.19 9.11 15.28
CA LEU A 123 8.63 8.19 14.28
C LEU A 123 8.42 8.87 12.92
N LEU A 124 7.93 10.12 12.90
CA LEU A 124 7.74 10.92 11.68
C LEU A 124 9.03 11.19 10.90
N LYS A 125 10.19 11.18 11.56
CA LYS A 125 11.49 11.42 10.91
C LYS A 125 12.04 10.16 10.22
N LEU A 126 11.47 8.98 10.51
CA LEU A 126 11.94 7.73 9.94
C LEU A 126 11.55 7.59 8.46
N PRO A 127 12.42 7.02 7.60
CA PRO A 127 12.15 6.84 6.18
C PRO A 127 10.84 6.09 5.91
N GLY A 128 9.98 6.66 5.07
CA GLY A 128 8.73 6.00 4.67
C GLY A 128 7.62 5.98 5.72
N ILE A 129 7.83 6.56 6.91
CA ILE A 129 6.79 6.77 7.92
C ILE A 129 6.17 8.15 7.71
N GLY A 130 4.93 8.17 7.20
CA GLY A 130 4.12 9.38 7.10
C GLY A 130 3.23 9.60 8.32
N PRO A 131 2.45 10.71 8.37
CA PRO A 131 1.58 11.04 9.50
C PRO A 131 0.64 9.90 9.94
N TYR A 132 0.04 9.21 8.98
CA TYR A 132 -0.81 8.05 9.26
C TYR A 132 -0.04 6.93 9.97
N THR A 133 1.09 6.48 9.42
CA THR A 133 1.85 5.36 9.98
C THR A 133 2.49 5.74 11.31
N ALA A 134 2.94 6.98 11.49
CA ALA A 134 3.43 7.47 12.78
C ALA A 134 2.34 7.41 13.85
N ALA A 135 1.12 7.89 13.55
CA ALA A 135 -0.01 7.81 14.47
C ALA A 135 -0.43 6.36 14.78
N ALA A 136 -0.43 5.48 13.77
CA ALA A 136 -0.76 4.07 13.93
C ALA A 136 0.25 3.35 14.84
N VAL A 137 1.55 3.52 14.62
CA VAL A 137 2.58 2.94 15.48
C VAL A 137 2.55 3.55 16.89
N SER A 138 2.41 4.88 17.00
CA SER A 138 2.32 5.59 18.29
C SER A 138 1.17 5.06 19.15
N SER A 139 -0.02 4.95 18.57
CA SER A 139 -1.19 4.46 19.31
C SER A 139 -1.15 2.97 19.54
N ILE A 140 -0.94 2.16 18.51
CA ILE A 140 -1.10 0.70 18.62
C ILE A 140 0.06 0.08 19.40
N ALA A 141 1.30 0.48 19.12
CA ALA A 141 2.46 -0.15 19.75
C ALA A 141 2.80 0.46 21.11
N PHE A 142 2.58 1.77 21.27
CA PHE A 142 3.04 2.51 22.44
C PHE A 142 1.90 3.09 23.31
N ASP A 143 0.64 2.87 22.94
CA ASP A 143 -0.55 3.44 23.62
C ASP A 143 -0.47 4.97 23.82
N LEU A 144 0.17 5.67 22.88
CA LEU A 144 0.14 7.13 22.83
C LEU A 144 -1.18 7.59 22.20
N PRO A 145 -1.83 8.66 22.70
CA PRO A 145 -3.16 9.09 22.27
C PRO A 145 -3.14 9.85 20.93
N PHE A 146 -2.58 9.22 19.88
CA PHE A 146 -2.58 9.73 18.52
C PHE A 146 -3.70 9.12 17.70
N THR A 147 -4.44 9.97 17.00
CA THR A 147 -5.57 9.55 16.19
C THR A 147 -5.13 8.95 14.87
N VAL A 148 -5.65 7.75 14.60
CA VAL A 148 -5.43 7.06 13.33
C VAL A 148 -6.61 7.35 12.40
N LEU A 149 -6.36 8.00 11.27
CA LEU A 149 -7.40 8.34 10.28
C LEU A 149 -7.12 7.64 8.94
N ASP A 150 -7.58 6.40 8.80
CA ASP A 150 -7.61 5.68 7.53
C ASP A 150 -8.96 5.87 6.80
N SER A 151 -9.11 5.26 5.62
CA SER A 151 -10.38 5.33 4.87
C SER A 151 -11.58 4.66 5.56
N ASN A 152 -11.34 3.77 6.53
CA ASN A 152 -12.41 3.18 7.34
C ASN A 152 -12.87 4.18 8.40
N VAL A 153 -11.94 4.80 9.11
CA VAL A 153 -12.20 5.83 10.12
C VAL A 153 -12.82 7.07 9.47
N GLU A 154 -12.31 7.54 8.33
CA GLU A 154 -12.90 8.64 7.55
C GLU A 154 -14.39 8.41 7.30
N ARG A 155 -14.76 7.18 6.90
CA ARG A 155 -16.15 6.81 6.63
C ARG A 155 -16.99 6.72 7.90
N VAL A 156 -16.45 6.12 8.96
CA VAL A 156 -17.14 6.04 10.26
C VAL A 156 -17.44 7.44 10.78
N MET A 157 -16.44 8.34 10.77
CA MET A 157 -16.60 9.71 11.25
C MET A 157 -17.55 10.51 10.37
N ALA A 158 -17.45 10.40 9.05
CA ALA A 158 -18.36 11.08 8.14
C ALA A 158 -19.83 10.68 8.41
N ARG A 159 -20.08 9.41 8.72
CA ARG A 159 -21.45 8.92 9.01
C ARG A 159 -21.89 9.24 10.44
N LEU A 160 -21.01 9.09 11.43
CA LEU A 160 -21.34 9.36 12.83
C LEU A 160 -21.81 10.81 12.99
N TYR A 161 -21.16 11.75 12.31
CA TYR A 161 -21.44 13.19 12.38
C TYR A 161 -22.23 13.75 11.18
N ASP A 162 -22.66 12.90 10.24
CA ASP A 162 -23.39 13.29 9.01
C ASP A 162 -22.69 14.40 8.20
N ILE A 163 -21.39 14.25 7.96
CA ILE A 163 -20.56 15.24 7.26
C ILE A 163 -20.69 15.05 5.74
N HIS A 164 -21.29 16.03 5.08
CA HIS A 164 -21.55 16.04 3.63
C HIS A 164 -20.43 16.66 2.79
N THR A 165 -19.44 17.31 3.41
CA THR A 165 -18.27 17.84 2.71
C THR A 165 -17.57 16.70 1.95
N PRO A 166 -17.31 16.83 0.62
CA PRO A 166 -16.64 15.77 -0.12
C PRO A 166 -15.16 15.62 0.28
N LEU A 167 -14.68 14.38 0.32
CA LEU A 167 -13.25 14.10 0.38
C LEU A 167 -12.54 14.52 -0.93
N PRO A 168 -11.34 15.14 -0.84
CA PRO A 168 -10.49 15.25 0.35
C PRO A 168 -10.73 16.48 1.24
N ALA A 169 -11.62 17.41 0.87
CA ALA A 169 -11.81 18.67 1.60
C ALA A 169 -12.32 18.44 3.05
N ALA A 170 -13.03 17.35 3.31
CA ALA A 170 -13.51 17.00 4.64
C ALA A 170 -12.42 16.50 5.61
N LYS A 171 -11.20 16.18 5.14
CA LYS A 171 -10.18 15.53 5.98
C LYS A 171 -9.86 16.27 7.29
N PRO A 172 -9.69 17.61 7.30
CA PRO A 172 -9.43 18.34 8.56
C PRO A 172 -10.59 18.23 9.55
N GLU A 173 -11.84 18.32 9.06
CA GLU A 173 -13.03 18.17 9.91
C GLU A 173 -13.15 16.75 10.47
N LEU A 174 -12.95 15.73 9.63
CA LEU A 174 -12.97 14.33 10.06
C LEU A 174 -11.87 14.00 11.07
N MET A 175 -10.69 14.58 10.91
CA MET A 175 -9.59 14.45 11.87
C MET A 175 -9.99 15.06 13.21
N ALA A 176 -10.47 16.30 13.24
CA ALA A 176 -10.89 16.95 14.48
C ALA A 176 -11.99 16.17 15.23
N ARG A 177 -12.92 15.56 14.49
CA ARG A 177 -13.95 14.69 15.07
C ARG A 177 -13.38 13.38 15.63
N ALA A 178 -12.44 12.77 14.92
CA ALA A 178 -11.77 11.56 15.38
C ALA A 178 -10.90 11.85 16.62
N ASP A 179 -10.15 12.96 16.62
CA ASP A 179 -9.32 13.42 17.74
C ASP A 179 -10.13 13.60 19.01
N ALA A 180 -11.30 14.23 18.92
CA ALA A 180 -12.19 14.44 20.05
C ALA A 180 -12.72 13.14 20.67
N LEU A 181 -12.68 12.02 19.94
CA LEU A 181 -13.08 10.70 20.43
C LEU A 181 -11.90 9.80 20.81
N THR A 182 -10.66 10.18 20.48
CA THR A 182 -9.48 9.36 20.81
C THR A 182 -9.28 9.37 22.33
N PRO A 183 -9.44 8.22 23.02
CA PRO A 183 -9.35 8.17 24.47
C PRO A 183 -7.88 8.17 24.90
N THR A 184 -7.63 8.61 26.13
CA THR A 184 -6.31 8.42 26.78
C THR A 184 -6.11 6.99 27.26
N LEU A 185 -7.19 6.27 27.57
CA LEU A 185 -7.17 4.87 27.98
C LEU A 185 -7.30 3.96 26.76
N ARG A 186 -6.32 3.05 26.58
CA ARG A 186 -6.25 2.08 25.48
C ARG A 186 -6.40 2.70 24.07
N PRO A 187 -5.70 3.80 23.74
CA PRO A 187 -5.82 4.43 22.42
C PRO A 187 -5.47 3.48 21.27
N GLY A 188 -4.52 2.55 21.47
CA GLY A 188 -4.17 1.55 20.46
C GLY A 188 -5.28 0.56 20.16
N ASP A 189 -6.05 0.14 21.18
CA ASP A 189 -7.22 -0.72 20.97
C ASP A 189 -8.36 0.06 20.35
N TYR A 190 -8.58 1.31 20.78
CA TYR A 190 -9.60 2.19 20.21
C TYR A 190 -9.35 2.44 18.71
N ALA A 191 -8.12 2.77 18.32
CA ALA A 191 -7.76 2.96 16.91
C ALA A 191 -8.10 1.72 16.08
N GLN A 192 -7.74 0.53 16.57
CA GLN A 192 -8.07 -0.73 15.90
C GLN A 192 -9.57 -1.04 15.91
N ALA A 193 -10.29 -0.66 16.97
CA ALA A 193 -11.72 -0.85 17.08
C ALA A 193 -12.49 0.00 16.06
N VAL A 194 -12.11 1.26 15.85
CA VAL A 194 -12.77 2.12 14.84
C VAL A 194 -12.48 1.59 13.43
N MET A 195 -11.24 1.13 13.17
CA MET A 195 -10.89 0.48 11.91
C MET A 195 -11.71 -0.79 11.67
N ASP A 196 -11.87 -1.65 12.69
CA ASP A 196 -12.65 -2.88 12.61
C ASP A 196 -14.14 -2.61 12.45
N LEU A 197 -14.68 -1.59 13.15
CA LEU A 197 -16.05 -1.11 12.97
C LEU A 197 -16.28 -0.70 11.52
N GLY A 198 -15.38 0.11 10.95
CA GLY A 198 -15.46 0.51 9.54
C GLY A 198 -15.36 -0.68 8.58
N ALA A 199 -14.45 -1.61 8.84
CA ALA A 199 -14.20 -2.75 7.97
C ALA A 199 -15.34 -3.79 7.97
N THR A 200 -16.04 -3.98 9.10
CA THR A 200 -16.97 -5.10 9.28
C THR A 200 -18.43 -4.69 9.43
N ILE A 201 -18.72 -3.55 10.06
CA ILE A 201 -20.08 -3.10 10.35
C ILE A 201 -20.46 -1.92 9.47
N CYS A 202 -19.70 -0.82 9.57
CA CYS A 202 -19.93 0.41 8.83
C CYS A 202 -19.34 0.30 7.41
N SER A 203 -19.73 -0.74 6.68
CA SER A 203 -19.19 -1.06 5.35
C SER A 203 -19.58 0.00 4.29
N PRO A 204 -18.82 0.14 3.18
CA PRO A 204 -19.07 1.20 2.20
C PRO A 204 -20.47 1.18 1.57
N LYS A 205 -20.96 0.01 1.14
CA LYS A 205 -22.20 -0.12 0.36
C LYS A 205 -23.43 -0.47 1.18
N SER A 206 -23.27 -1.38 2.15
CA SER A 206 -24.38 -1.96 2.90
C SER A 206 -24.00 -2.07 4.37
N PRO A 207 -23.98 -0.94 5.11
CA PRO A 207 -23.58 -0.96 6.51
C PRO A 207 -24.61 -1.71 7.36
N ALA A 208 -24.12 -2.58 8.25
CA ALA A 208 -24.93 -3.37 9.17
C ALA A 208 -25.37 -2.54 10.39
N CYS A 209 -26.07 -1.43 10.15
CA CYS A 209 -26.43 -0.45 11.18
C CYS A 209 -27.21 -1.05 12.36
N GLY A 210 -27.96 -2.14 12.15
CA GLY A 210 -28.75 -2.80 13.18
C GLY A 210 -27.93 -3.38 14.34
N ILE A 211 -26.66 -3.71 14.10
CA ILE A 211 -25.74 -4.30 15.09
C ILE A 211 -24.57 -3.37 15.42
N CYS A 212 -24.61 -2.11 14.98
CA CYS A 212 -23.54 -1.16 15.22
C CYS A 212 -23.54 -0.67 16.68
N PRO A 213 -22.40 -0.72 17.40
CA PRO A 213 -22.31 -0.19 18.77
C PRO A 213 -22.61 1.32 18.84
N TRP A 214 -22.32 2.06 17.76
CA TRP A 214 -22.64 3.49 17.64
C TRP A 214 -23.95 3.77 16.87
N ARG A 215 -24.86 2.79 16.81
CA ARG A 215 -26.10 2.89 16.05
C ARG A 215 -26.95 4.11 16.45
N ASP A 216 -27.16 4.30 17.74
CA ASP A 216 -28.04 5.34 18.30
C ASP A 216 -27.48 6.77 18.16
N PRO A 217 -26.20 7.04 18.47
CA PRO A 217 -25.59 8.36 18.28
C PRO A 217 -25.31 8.72 16.82
N CYS A 218 -25.29 7.76 15.87
CA CYS A 218 -25.01 8.02 14.45
C CYS A 218 -26.04 8.93 13.75
N ALA A 219 -25.59 10.15 13.41
CA ALA A 219 -26.42 11.16 12.75
C ALA A 219 -26.85 10.74 11.34
N ALA A 220 -25.94 10.20 10.52
CA ALA A 220 -26.30 9.79 9.16
C ALA A 220 -27.32 8.65 9.15
N ARG A 221 -27.28 7.75 10.14
CA ARG A 221 -28.29 6.70 10.28
C ARG A 221 -29.66 7.28 10.58
N ARG A 222 -29.75 8.29 11.47
CA ARG A 222 -31.01 8.97 11.78
C ARG A 222 -31.54 9.76 10.59
N ALA A 223 -30.65 10.36 9.80
CA ALA A 223 -30.99 11.12 8.59
C ALA A 223 -31.25 10.24 7.35
N GLY A 224 -30.82 8.98 7.36
CA GLY A 224 -30.93 8.06 6.21
C GLY A 224 -29.84 8.25 5.14
N THR A 225 -28.78 8.99 5.43
CA THR A 225 -27.73 9.41 4.48
C THR A 225 -26.49 8.52 4.49
N GLN A 226 -26.44 7.49 5.35
CA GLN A 226 -25.22 6.70 5.58
C GLN A 226 -24.63 6.04 4.31
N THR A 227 -25.46 5.67 3.34
CA THR A 227 -25.01 5.06 2.07
C THR A 227 -24.42 6.06 1.09
N GLU A 228 -24.66 7.35 1.29
CA GLU A 228 -24.10 8.44 0.48
C GLU A 228 -22.74 8.93 1.01
N LEU A 229 -22.43 8.61 2.27
CA LEU A 229 -21.25 9.10 2.97
C LEU A 229 -20.13 8.07 3.09
N PRO A 230 -18.85 8.50 3.00
CA PRO A 230 -18.41 9.88 2.73
C PRO A 230 -18.60 10.25 1.25
N LYS A 231 -18.98 11.50 0.99
CA LYS A 231 -18.98 12.02 -0.38
C LYS A 231 -17.54 12.08 -0.89
N LYS A 232 -17.35 11.86 -2.18
CA LYS A 232 -16.06 11.97 -2.85
C LYS A 232 -16.19 12.97 -3.97
N THR A 233 -15.20 13.84 -4.13
CA THR A 233 -15.13 14.69 -5.32
C THR A 233 -15.15 13.79 -6.56
N PRO A 234 -15.98 14.09 -7.57
CA PRO A 234 -15.97 13.35 -8.83
C PRO A 234 -14.56 13.23 -9.38
N LYS A 235 -14.13 12.01 -9.69
CA LYS A 235 -12.80 11.79 -10.27
C LYS A 235 -12.80 12.35 -11.69
N LYS A 236 -11.79 13.16 -12.02
CA LYS A 236 -11.49 13.48 -13.42
C LYS A 236 -11.16 12.19 -14.18
N ALA A 237 -11.44 12.18 -15.48
CA ALA A 237 -10.98 11.10 -16.36
C ALA A 237 -9.46 10.96 -16.22
N LYS A 238 -8.99 9.72 -16.07
CA LYS A 238 -7.56 9.45 -16.01
C LYS A 238 -6.97 9.70 -17.40
N PRO A 239 -5.85 10.43 -17.51
CA PRO A 239 -5.16 10.56 -18.80
C PRO A 239 -4.75 9.19 -19.31
N VAL A 240 -4.67 9.06 -20.63
CA VAL A 240 -4.11 7.89 -21.29
C VAL A 240 -2.71 8.28 -21.76
N ARG A 241 -1.73 7.45 -21.45
CA ARG A 241 -0.36 7.59 -21.92
C ARG A 241 -0.02 6.45 -22.86
N HIS A 242 0.91 6.71 -23.77
CA HIS A 242 1.44 5.70 -24.66
C HIS A 242 2.98 5.69 -24.70
N GLY A 243 3.53 4.58 -25.18
CA GLY A 243 4.97 4.42 -25.39
C GLY A 243 5.28 3.13 -26.12
N THR A 244 6.56 2.90 -26.37
CA THR A 244 7.08 1.70 -27.04
C THR A 244 8.01 0.93 -26.10
N VAL A 245 7.92 -0.39 -26.09
CA VAL A 245 8.90 -1.28 -25.45
C VAL A 245 9.54 -2.22 -26.46
N TYR A 246 10.81 -2.54 -26.23
CA TYR A 246 11.67 -3.30 -27.14
C TYR A 246 12.11 -4.61 -26.48
N LEU A 247 11.67 -5.73 -27.05
CA LEU A 247 12.00 -7.09 -26.61
C LEU A 247 13.00 -7.70 -27.59
N ALA A 248 14.28 -7.76 -27.21
CA ALA A 248 15.29 -8.48 -27.99
C ALA A 248 15.60 -9.82 -27.33
N GLN A 249 15.47 -10.91 -28.10
CA GLN A 249 15.94 -12.23 -27.71
C GLN A 249 17.24 -12.54 -28.45
N ARG A 250 18.28 -12.93 -27.71
CA ARG A 250 19.54 -13.36 -28.29
C ARG A 250 19.47 -14.84 -28.69
N ASP A 251 20.29 -15.27 -29.64
CA ASP A 251 20.29 -16.65 -30.17
C ASP A 251 20.56 -17.74 -29.11
N ASP A 252 21.17 -17.39 -27.97
CA ASP A 252 21.34 -18.29 -26.82
C ASP A 252 20.12 -18.33 -25.87
N GLY A 253 19.03 -17.68 -26.25
CA GLY A 253 17.79 -17.57 -25.48
C GLY A 253 17.79 -16.44 -24.45
N ALA A 254 18.88 -15.69 -24.29
CA ALA A 254 18.95 -14.58 -23.34
C ALA A 254 18.02 -13.42 -23.74
N TRP A 255 17.43 -12.74 -22.76
CA TRP A 255 16.55 -11.59 -22.98
C TRP A 255 17.22 -10.28 -22.60
N LEU A 256 17.09 -9.26 -23.44
CA LEU A 256 17.58 -7.92 -23.13
C LEU A 256 16.67 -7.22 -22.11
N LEU A 257 17.23 -6.82 -20.98
CA LEU A 257 16.51 -6.14 -19.90
C LEU A 257 17.28 -4.92 -19.40
N GLU A 258 16.56 -3.93 -18.88
CA GLU A 258 17.11 -2.80 -18.16
C GLU A 258 16.62 -2.79 -16.71
N THR A 259 17.41 -2.19 -15.81
CA THR A 259 16.90 -1.76 -14.51
C THR A 259 16.46 -0.31 -14.64
N ARG A 260 15.18 -0.05 -14.37
CA ARG A 260 14.64 1.32 -14.46
C ARG A 260 15.28 2.23 -13.42
N PRO A 261 15.43 3.54 -13.69
CA PRO A 261 15.98 4.50 -12.73
C PRO A 261 15.31 4.40 -11.36
N GLU A 262 16.06 4.58 -10.27
CA GLU A 262 15.51 4.42 -8.90
C GLU A 262 14.32 5.35 -8.60
N LYS A 263 14.35 6.55 -9.18
CA LYS A 263 13.32 7.57 -9.04
C LYS A 263 12.32 7.48 -10.20
N GLY A 264 11.04 7.63 -9.85
CA GLY A 264 9.94 7.63 -10.81
C GLY A 264 9.18 6.32 -10.87
N LEU A 265 8.45 6.12 -11.97
CA LEU A 265 7.49 5.04 -12.09
C LEU A 265 8.19 3.69 -12.31
N LEU A 266 7.82 2.71 -11.48
CA LEU A 266 8.46 1.38 -11.41
C LEU A 266 9.97 1.47 -11.12
N GLY A 267 10.41 2.49 -10.38
CA GLY A 267 11.83 2.74 -10.20
C GLY A 267 12.56 1.59 -9.52
N GLY A 268 13.76 1.26 -10.02
CA GLY A 268 14.59 0.13 -9.58
C GLY A 268 14.07 -1.25 -9.97
N MET A 269 13.00 -1.35 -10.77
CA MET A 269 12.51 -2.65 -11.26
C MET A 269 13.14 -3.01 -12.59
N LEU A 270 13.23 -4.31 -12.87
CA LEU A 270 13.51 -4.81 -14.22
C LEU A 270 12.40 -4.39 -15.18
N GLY A 271 12.78 -4.11 -16.43
CA GLY A 271 11.86 -3.80 -17.50
C GLY A 271 12.51 -3.95 -18.86
N TRP A 272 11.68 -3.79 -19.89
CA TRP A 272 12.13 -3.72 -21.27
C TRP A 272 12.64 -2.30 -21.58
N PRO A 273 13.77 -2.14 -22.29
CA PRO A 273 14.13 -0.85 -22.86
C PRO A 273 12.97 -0.27 -23.65
N GLY A 274 12.78 1.05 -23.58
CA GLY A 274 11.60 1.67 -24.15
C GLY A 274 11.66 3.18 -24.24
N SER A 275 10.66 3.77 -24.86
CA SER A 275 10.48 5.22 -24.91
C SER A 275 9.96 5.79 -23.59
N GLU A 276 9.96 7.12 -23.47
CA GLU A 276 9.14 7.79 -22.47
C GLU A 276 7.64 7.46 -22.66
N TRP A 277 6.88 7.60 -21.56
CA TRP A 277 5.44 7.39 -21.54
C TRP A 277 4.75 8.75 -21.47
N ILE A 278 4.30 9.24 -22.62
CA ILE A 278 3.71 10.57 -22.76
C ILE A 278 2.20 10.49 -22.99
N ASP A 279 1.49 11.60 -22.84
CA ASP A 279 0.05 11.65 -23.08
C ASP A 279 -0.28 11.35 -24.54
N VAL A 280 -1.36 10.60 -24.78
CA VAL A 280 -1.80 10.23 -26.14
C VAL A 280 -2.24 11.42 -26.99
N THR A 281 -2.39 12.61 -26.41
CA THR A 281 -2.58 13.85 -27.17
C THR A 281 -1.35 14.28 -27.96
N SER A 282 -0.18 13.72 -27.65
CA SER A 282 1.07 13.92 -28.39
C SER A 282 1.35 12.71 -29.29
N ASP A 283 2.19 12.90 -30.30
CA ASP A 283 2.58 11.80 -31.20
C ASP A 283 3.40 10.74 -30.45
N LEU A 284 3.15 9.47 -30.76
CA LEU A 284 3.88 8.36 -30.15
C LEU A 284 5.39 8.58 -30.32
N PRO A 285 6.18 8.59 -29.24
CA PRO A 285 7.61 8.82 -29.35
C PRO A 285 8.23 7.78 -30.28
N GLN A 286 9.04 8.25 -31.22
CA GLN A 286 9.98 7.39 -31.93
C GLN A 286 11.05 6.97 -30.92
N GLY A 287 10.79 5.87 -30.21
CA GLY A 287 11.76 5.30 -29.28
C GLY A 287 13.06 4.95 -30.01
N THR A 288 14.15 4.81 -29.25
CA THR A 288 15.45 4.38 -29.79
C THR A 288 15.58 2.87 -29.55
N PRO A 289 15.54 2.02 -30.59
CA PRO A 289 15.77 0.60 -30.42
C PRO A 289 17.14 0.35 -29.78
N PRO A 290 17.24 -0.51 -28.77
CA PRO A 290 18.47 -0.66 -27.97
C PRO A 290 19.55 -1.45 -28.70
N VAL A 291 19.24 -2.11 -29.82
CA VAL A 291 20.19 -2.88 -30.63
C VAL A 291 19.93 -2.58 -32.10
N LYS A 292 21.00 -2.48 -32.89
CA LYS A 292 20.92 -2.33 -34.34
C LYS A 292 20.48 -3.66 -34.97
N ALA A 293 19.19 -3.79 -35.22
CA ALA A 293 18.55 -4.96 -35.84
C ALA A 293 17.29 -4.53 -36.59
N GLU A 294 16.68 -5.45 -37.33
CA GLU A 294 15.31 -5.27 -37.84
C GLU A 294 14.31 -5.61 -36.73
N TRP A 295 13.33 -4.74 -36.52
CA TRP A 295 12.37 -4.83 -35.42
C TRP A 295 10.95 -4.97 -35.96
N ASP A 296 10.28 -6.04 -35.56
CA ASP A 296 8.89 -6.29 -35.92
C ASP A 296 7.96 -5.71 -34.85
N THR A 297 6.80 -5.22 -35.28
CA THR A 297 5.72 -4.85 -34.36
C THR A 297 4.86 -6.07 -34.08
N ILE A 298 4.71 -6.43 -32.80
CA ILE A 298 3.77 -7.50 -32.43
C ILE A 298 2.33 -6.97 -32.59
N ALA A 299 1.45 -7.78 -33.19
CA ALA A 299 0.06 -7.42 -33.34
C ALA A 299 -0.63 -7.31 -31.96
N GLY A 300 -1.30 -6.17 -31.72
CA GLY A 300 -1.96 -5.86 -30.46
C GLY A 300 -1.21 -4.83 -29.62
N GLU A 301 -1.71 -4.58 -28.42
CA GLU A 301 -1.17 -3.57 -27.52
C GLU A 301 -1.24 -4.05 -26.07
N VAL A 302 -0.24 -3.69 -25.27
CA VAL A 302 -0.31 -3.90 -23.82
C VAL A 302 -1.07 -2.75 -23.18
N ARG A 303 -2.18 -3.06 -22.52
CA ARG A 303 -2.96 -2.10 -21.73
C ARG A 303 -2.78 -2.34 -20.24
N HIS A 304 -2.45 -1.27 -19.51
CA HIS A 304 -2.24 -1.33 -18.07
C HIS A 304 -2.81 -0.10 -17.37
N THR A 305 -3.40 -0.27 -16.19
CA THR A 305 -3.98 0.83 -15.41
C THR A 305 -3.15 1.09 -14.17
N PHE A 306 -2.58 2.29 -14.10
CA PHE A 306 -2.02 2.83 -12.87
C PHE A 306 -3.10 3.62 -12.10
N THR A 307 -2.83 3.92 -10.84
CA THR A 307 -3.73 4.74 -10.01
C THR A 307 -4.02 6.10 -10.65
N HIS A 308 -3.04 6.69 -11.34
CA HIS A 308 -3.11 8.06 -11.87
C HIS A 308 -3.36 8.16 -13.39
N PHE A 309 -3.11 7.09 -14.18
CA PHE A 309 -3.27 7.12 -15.64
C PHE A 309 -3.45 5.71 -16.21
N HIS A 310 -3.92 5.61 -17.46
CA HIS A 310 -3.91 4.37 -18.25
C HIS A 310 -2.73 4.36 -19.20
N LEU A 311 -2.05 3.23 -19.36
CA LEU A 311 -0.92 3.07 -20.27
C LEU A 311 -1.28 2.11 -21.40
N VAL A 312 -0.89 2.50 -22.61
CA VAL A 312 -0.91 1.67 -23.82
C VAL A 312 0.53 1.53 -24.32
N LEU A 313 1.03 0.31 -24.48
CA LEU A 313 2.36 0.09 -25.04
C LEU A 313 2.29 -0.63 -26.38
N LYS A 314 2.99 -0.06 -27.36
CA LYS A 314 3.42 -0.76 -28.56
C LYS A 314 4.59 -1.68 -28.20
N VAL A 315 4.56 -2.92 -28.69
CA VAL A 315 5.62 -3.91 -28.44
C VAL A 315 6.38 -4.17 -29.73
N MET A 316 7.68 -3.90 -29.70
CA MET A 316 8.62 -4.23 -30.76
C MET A 316 9.42 -5.46 -30.35
N ILE A 317 9.62 -6.42 -31.25
CA ILE A 317 10.39 -7.64 -31.01
C ILE A 317 11.48 -7.83 -32.07
N THR A 318 12.59 -8.45 -31.69
CA THR A 318 13.63 -8.87 -32.61
C THR A 318 14.41 -10.07 -32.08
N LYS A 319 15.15 -10.75 -32.97
CA LYS A 319 16.17 -11.74 -32.63
C LYS A 319 17.55 -11.21 -33.01
N VAL A 320 18.53 -11.44 -32.15
CA VAL A 320 19.90 -10.92 -32.35
C VAL A 320 20.97 -11.96 -32.10
N ALA A 321 22.09 -11.79 -32.78
CA ALA A 321 23.26 -12.64 -32.65
C ALA A 321 23.93 -12.51 -31.26
N ARG A 322 24.80 -13.48 -30.92
CA ARG A 322 25.45 -13.53 -29.60
C ARG A 322 26.36 -12.35 -29.29
N ASP A 323 26.93 -11.75 -30.33
CA ASP A 323 27.82 -10.59 -30.30
C ASP A 323 27.07 -9.25 -30.35
N ALA A 324 25.73 -9.27 -30.28
CA ALA A 324 24.93 -8.06 -30.24
C ALA A 324 25.25 -7.21 -28.98
N GLU A 325 25.66 -5.97 -29.21
CA GLU A 325 25.96 -4.99 -28.17
C GLU A 325 24.79 -4.01 -28.02
N PRO A 326 24.01 -4.10 -26.92
CA PRO A 326 22.92 -3.16 -26.68
C PRO A 326 23.47 -1.81 -26.22
N THR A 327 22.87 -0.71 -26.69
CA THR A 327 23.13 0.65 -26.21
C THR A 327 22.50 0.90 -24.83
N THR A 328 21.46 0.14 -24.48
CA THR A 328 20.74 0.22 -23.20
C THR A 328 20.38 -1.17 -22.71
N GLY A 329 20.62 -1.43 -21.42
CA GLY A 329 20.33 -2.71 -20.78
C GLY A 329 21.43 -3.75 -20.94
N HIS A 330 21.15 -4.98 -20.52
CA HIS A 330 22.04 -6.12 -20.67
C HIS A 330 21.24 -7.41 -20.90
N PHE A 331 21.86 -8.40 -21.54
CA PHE A 331 21.24 -9.70 -21.75
C PHE A 331 21.28 -10.54 -20.47
N ILE A 332 20.11 -10.98 -20.02
CA ILE A 332 19.96 -11.92 -18.90
C ILE A 332 19.77 -13.33 -19.48
N PRO A 333 20.63 -14.30 -19.11
CA PRO A 333 20.57 -15.66 -19.64
C PRO A 333 19.27 -16.37 -19.21
N PRO A 334 18.83 -17.42 -19.92
CA PRO A 334 17.61 -18.16 -19.58
C PRO A 334 17.56 -18.64 -18.12
N SER A 335 18.69 -19.05 -17.55
CA SER A 335 18.79 -19.50 -16.16
C SER A 335 18.56 -18.38 -15.13
N GLY A 336 18.78 -17.12 -15.52
CA GLY A 336 18.62 -15.94 -14.67
C GLY A 336 17.35 -15.14 -14.96
N PHE A 337 16.59 -15.48 -15.99
CA PHE A 337 15.38 -14.76 -16.36
C PHE A 337 14.13 -15.50 -15.88
N ARG A 338 13.30 -14.82 -15.08
CA ARG A 338 11.96 -15.29 -14.73
C ARG A 338 10.94 -14.20 -15.04
N PRO A 339 9.89 -14.47 -15.84
CA PRO A 339 8.85 -13.48 -16.13
C PRO A 339 8.13 -12.95 -14.88
N SER A 340 8.14 -13.71 -13.78
CA SER A 340 7.62 -13.29 -12.47
C SER A 340 8.36 -12.10 -11.86
N ASP A 341 9.61 -11.88 -12.25
CA ASP A 341 10.47 -10.82 -11.71
C ASP A 341 10.16 -9.47 -12.37
N LEU A 342 9.43 -9.49 -13.49
CA LEU A 342 8.96 -8.30 -14.18
C LEU A 342 7.72 -7.71 -13.50
N PRO A 343 7.60 -6.38 -13.41
CA PRO A 343 6.35 -5.75 -13.02
C PRO A 343 5.25 -6.13 -14.00
N THR A 344 4.01 -6.23 -13.52
CA THR A 344 2.86 -6.75 -14.29
C THR A 344 2.70 -6.12 -15.68
N VAL A 345 2.99 -4.83 -15.86
CA VAL A 345 2.93 -4.19 -17.18
C VAL A 345 3.99 -4.73 -18.16
N MET A 346 5.20 -5.00 -17.68
CA MET A 346 6.29 -5.54 -18.49
C MET A 346 6.11 -7.04 -18.73
N ARG A 347 5.59 -7.77 -17.74
CA ARG A 347 5.20 -9.18 -17.93
C ARG A 347 4.13 -9.33 -19.02
N LYS A 348 3.13 -8.45 -19.07
CA LYS A 348 2.15 -8.46 -20.18
C LYS A 348 2.78 -8.29 -21.56
N ALA A 349 3.87 -7.51 -21.67
CA ALA A 349 4.59 -7.36 -22.94
C ALA A 349 5.34 -8.65 -23.31
N PHE A 350 5.89 -9.35 -22.31
CA PHE A 350 6.44 -10.69 -22.50
C PHE A 350 5.38 -11.67 -22.94
N ASP A 351 4.26 -11.75 -22.22
CA ASP A 351 3.17 -12.68 -22.53
C ASP A 351 2.67 -12.44 -23.97
N LEU A 352 2.47 -11.18 -24.38
CA LEU A 352 2.08 -10.82 -25.74
C LEU A 352 3.11 -11.26 -26.81
N SER A 353 4.40 -11.35 -26.45
CA SER A 353 5.45 -11.77 -27.38
C SER A 353 5.56 -13.29 -27.54
N GLN A 354 4.92 -14.06 -26.66
CA GLN A 354 4.93 -15.52 -26.72
C GLN A 354 3.78 -16.12 -27.56
N GLY A 355 2.83 -15.29 -28.00
CA GLY A 355 1.56 -15.73 -28.62
C GLY A 355 0.50 -16.05 -27.57
#